data_AF-A0A916R3R3-F1
#
_entry.id   AF-A0A916R3R3-F1
#
_cell.length_a   1.000
_cell.length_b   1.000
_cell.length_c   1.000
_cell.angle_alpha   90.00
_cell.angle_beta   90.00
_cell.angle_gamma   90.00
#
_symmetry.space_group_name_H-M   'P 1'
#
loop_
_entity.id
_entity.type
_entity.pdbx_description
1 polymer ?
#
loop_
_entity_poly.entity_id
_entity_poly.type
_entity_poly.pdbx_seq_one_letter_code
_entity_poly.pdbx_strand_id
1 'polypeptide(L)' 'MYLFPITKLIEMLSYKAKMVGIDVIITEESYTSASSFIDNDLIPVYKKGENNQVTFSGKRIKRCSAAKGVSP' A
#
# COMPACT_ATOMS: atom_id res chain seq x y z
N MET A 1 -10.48 13.12 3.83
CA MET A 1 -11.59 13.50 2.92
C MET A 1 -11.49 12.61 1.69
N TYR A 2 -12.12 11.44 1.69
CA TYR A 2 -12.09 10.54 0.54
C TYR A 2 -12.91 11.17 -0.60
N LEU A 3 -12.36 11.20 -1.81
CA LEU A 3 -13.05 11.72 -3.00
C LEU A 3 -14.36 10.93 -3.22
N PHE A 4 -15.47 11.65 -3.39
CA PHE A 4 -16.82 11.13 -3.69
C PHE A 4 -16.89 9.97 -4.73
N PRO A 5 -16.09 9.96 -5.82
CA PRO A 5 -16.09 8.81 -6.75
C PRO A 5 -15.49 7.52 -6.16
N ILE A 6 -14.51 7.62 -5.27
CA ILE A 6 -13.84 6.45 -4.70
C ILE A 6 -14.76 5.72 -3.71
N THR A 7 -15.53 6.47 -2.91
CA THR A 7 -16.50 5.88 -1.99
C THR A 7 -17.57 5.09 -2.74
N LYS A 8 -18.08 5.63 -3.87
CA LYS A 8 -19.05 4.93 -4.71
C LYS A 8 -18.50 3.64 -5.30
N LEU A 9 -17.24 3.65 -5.72
CA LEU A 9 -16.56 2.46 -6.23
C LEU A 9 -16.47 1.36 -5.17
N ILE A 10 -16.04 1.71 -3.95
CA ILE A 10 -15.92 0.78 -2.83
C ILE A 10 -17.28 0.15 -2.50
N GLU A 11 -18.35 0.95 -2.46
CA GLU A 11 -19.72 0.47 -2.22
C GLU A 11 -20.18 -0.54 -3.27
N MET A 12 -20.00 -0.23 -4.57
CA MET A 12 -20.42 -1.13 -5.65
C MET A 12 -19.64 -2.44 -5.66
N LEU A 13 -18.35 -2.37 -5.35
CA LEU A 13 -17.49 -3.55 -5.28
C LEU A 13 -17.87 -4.45 -4.11
N SER A 14 -18.07 -3.86 -2.93
CA SER A 14 -18.53 -4.55 -1.72
C SER A 14 -19.90 -5.20 -1.93
N TYR A 15 -20.83 -4.48 -2.58
CA TYR A 15 -22.16 -5.00 -2.91
C TYR A 15 -22.09 -6.23 -3.80
N LYS A 16 -21.34 -6.17 -4.91
CA LYS A 16 -21.19 -7.28 -5.85
C LYS A 16 -20.46 -8.48 -5.23
N ALA A 17 -19.41 -8.23 -4.46
CA ALA A 17 -18.66 -9.28 -3.77
C ALA A 17 -19.54 -10.05 -2.78
N LYS A 18 -20.35 -9.32 -1.99
CA LYS A 18 -21.28 -9.91 -1.02
C LYS A 18 -22.34 -10.80 -1.69
N MET A 19 -22.81 -10.44 -2.89
CA MET A 19 -23.77 -11.27 -3.62
C MET A 19 -23.22 -12.66 -4.00
N VAL A 20 -21.91 -12.81 -4.10
CA VAL A 20 -21.22 -14.07 -4.45
C VAL A 20 -20.56 -14.70 -3.21
N GLY A 21 -20.79 -14.15 -2.01
CA GLY A 21 -20.21 -14.65 -0.76
C GLY A 21 -18.73 -14.31 -0.57
N ILE A 22 -18.24 -13.25 -1.22
CA ILE A 22 -16.87 -12.75 -1.05
C ILE A 22 -16.87 -11.61 -0.05
N ASP A 23 -16.02 -11.72 0.98
CA ASP A 23 -15.81 -10.67 1.98
C ASP A 23 -14.84 -9.60 1.47
N VAL A 24 -15.21 -8.33 1.64
CA VAL A 24 -14.39 -7.18 1.28
C VAL A 24 -13.92 -6.49 2.55
N ILE A 25 -12.60 -6.43 2.75
CA ILE A 25 -11.95 -5.79 3.90
C ILE A 25 -11.33 -4.48 3.41
N ILE A 26 -11.77 -3.35 3.97
CA ILE A 26 -11.24 -2.03 3.64
C ILE A 26 -10.05 -1.74 4.56
N THR A 27 -8.90 -1.44 3.98
CA THR A 27 -7.65 -1.15 4.71
C THR A 27 -7.04 0.16 4.24
N GLU A 28 -6.26 0.79 5.13
CA GLU A 28 -5.59 2.06 4.83
C GLU A 28 -4.29 1.84 4.02
N GLU A 29 -4.01 2.71 3.05
CA GLU A 29 -2.83 2.61 2.17
C GLU A 29 -1.53 3.19 2.76
N SER A 30 -1.45 3.37 4.08
CA SER A 30 -0.38 4.14 4.72
C SER A 30 1.04 3.57 4.51
N TYR A 31 1.18 2.30 4.14
CA TYR A 31 2.47 1.61 3.99
C TYR A 31 2.66 0.81 2.69
N THR A 32 1.72 0.89 1.76
CA THR A 32 1.71 0.09 0.50
C THR A 32 2.84 0.46 -0.48
N SER A 33 3.50 1.60 -0.26
CA SER A 33 4.68 2.01 -1.05
C SER A 33 6.00 1.42 -0.53
N ALA A 34 6.01 0.87 0.69
CA ALA A 34 7.19 0.35 1.37
C ALA A 34 7.13 -1.15 1.66
N SER A 35 5.94 -1.73 1.83
CA SER A 35 5.77 -3.16 2.11
C SER A 35 6.01 -4.04 0.88
N SER A 36 6.70 -5.16 1.08
CA SER A 36 6.90 -6.21 0.08
C SER A 36 5.85 -7.30 0.25
N PHE A 37 5.00 -7.51 -0.78
CA PHE A 37 4.03 -8.60 -0.79
C PHE A 37 4.71 -9.98 -0.76
N ILE A 38 5.84 -10.13 -1.44
CA ILE A 38 6.57 -11.41 -1.55
C ILE A 38 7.16 -11.82 -0.21
N ASP A 39 7.61 -10.85 0.58
CA ASP A 39 8.26 -11.10 1.87
C ASP A 39 7.25 -11.19 3.03
N ASN A 40 5.94 -11.13 2.72
CA ASN A 40 4.86 -11.10 3.71
C ASN A 40 5.06 -10.02 4.79
N ASP A 41 5.52 -8.83 4.39
CA ASP A 41 5.67 -7.71 5.31
C ASP A 41 4.32 -7.42 5.98
N LEU A 42 4.33 -7.32 7.31
CA LEU A 42 3.16 -6.88 8.06
C LEU A 42 2.81 -5.44 7.64
N ILE A 43 1.54 -5.21 7.31
CA ILE A 43 1.02 -3.88 6.99
C ILE A 43 0.27 -3.39 8.24
N PRO A 44 0.90 -2.59 9.12
CA PRO A 44 0.23 -2.09 10.30
C PRO A 44 -0.76 -0.99 9.94
N VAL A 45 -1.81 -0.86 10.74
CA VAL A 45 -2.70 0.29 10.68
C VAL A 45 -1.95 1.51 11.22
N TYR A 46 -1.92 2.60 10.46
CA TYR A 46 -1.25 3.82 10.90
C TYR A 46 -2.04 4.43 12.06
N LYS A 47 -1.43 4.50 13.23
CA LYS A 47 -1.99 5.20 14.40
C LYS A 47 -1.19 6.46 14.66
N LYS A 48 -1.86 7.61 14.52
CA LYS A 48 -1.25 8.93 14.77
C LYS A 48 -0.84 9.04 16.25
N GLY A 49 0.45 9.12 16.52
CA GLY A 49 1.01 9.27 17.88
C GLY A 49 1.69 8.03 18.46
N GLU A 50 1.60 6.88 17.80
CA GLU A 50 2.40 5.70 18.13
C GLU A 50 3.66 5.68 17.23
N ASN A 51 4.82 5.38 17.82
CA ASN A 51 6.02 5.08 17.05
C ASN A 51 5.83 3.70 16.40
N ASN A 52 5.14 3.66 15.26
CA ASN A 52 5.05 2.48 14.41
C ASN A 52 6.46 2.18 13.87
N GLN A 53 7.28 1.45 14.64
CA GLN A 53 8.57 0.94 14.22
C GLN A 53 8.34 -0.24 13.29
N VAL A 54 8.12 0.06 12.00
CA VAL A 54 7.91 -0.96 10.97
C VAL A 54 9.16 -1.02 10.11
N THR A 55 9.87 -2.15 10.19
CA THR A 55 10.99 -2.45 9.29
C THR A 55 10.45 -3.19 8.08
N PHE A 56 10.31 -2.50 6.95
CA PHE A 56 9.92 -3.12 5.69
C PHE A 56 11.12 -3.81 5.03
N SER A 57 10.94 -5.01 4.49
CA SER A 57 12.00 -5.75 3.78
C SER A 57 12.22 -5.26 2.34
N GLY A 58 11.26 -4.48 1.80
CA GLY A 58 11.20 -4.06 0.41
C GLY A 58 12.44 -3.31 -0.08
N LYS A 59 13.31 -3.98 -0.85
CA LYS A 59 14.43 -3.35 -1.56
C LYS A 59 14.01 -2.91 -2.96
N ARG A 60 13.87 -1.60 -3.19
CA ARG A 60 13.65 -1.03 -4.53
C ARG A 60 14.95 -1.06 -5.34
N ILE A 61 14.99 -1.87 -6.40
CA ILE A 61 16.08 -1.85 -7.38
C ILE A 61 15.92 -0.60 -8.24
N LYS A 62 16.84 0.37 -8.13
CA LYS A 62 16.92 1.51 -9.06
C LYS A 62 17.23 0.99 -10.46
N ARG A 63 16.32 1.19 -11.42
CA ARG A 63 16.52 0.86 -12.85
C ARG A 63 16.97 2.04 -13.70
N CYS A 64 17.55 3.07 -13.07
CA CYS A 64 18.25 4.12 -13.80
C CYS A 64 19.74 3.84 -13.67
N SER A 65 20.40 3.57 -14.80
CA SER A 65 21.85 3.69 -14.89
C SER A 65 22.21 5.12 -14.56
N ALA A 66 22.73 5.36 -13.36
CA ALA A 66 23.52 6.56 -13.13
C ALA A 66 24.72 6.42 -14.07
N ALA A 67 24.73 7.18 -15.17
CA ALA A 67 25.97 7.48 -15.84
C ALA A 67 26.89 8.04 -14.75
N LYS A 68 27.90 7.27 -14.34
CA LYS A 68 28.92 7.78 -13.43
C LYS A 68 29.51 8.98 -14.14
N GLY A 69 29.22 10.18 -13.63
CA GLY A 69 29.94 11.37 -14.04
C GLY A 69 31.41 11.07 -13.84
N VAL A 70 32.16 11.07 -14.92
CA VAL A 70 33.62 11.16 -14.88
C VAL A 70 33.90 12.54 -14.31
N SER A 71 34.24 12.60 -13.03
CA SER A 71 34.89 13.77 -12.44
C SER A 71 36.31 13.87 -13.02
N PRO A 72 36.80 15.10 -13.26
CA PRO A 72 37.91 15.42 -14.18
C PRO A 72 39.25 14.77 -13.83
#